data_AF-A0A934ENC6-F1
#
_entry.id   AF-A0A934ENC6-F1
#
_cell.length_a   1.000
_cell.length_b   1.000
_cell.length_c   1.000
_cell.angle_alpha   90.00
_cell.angle_beta   90.00
_cell.angle_gamma   90.00
#
_symmetry.space_group_name_H-M   'P 1'
#
loop_
_entity.id
_entity.type
_entity.pdbx_description
1 polymer ?
#
loop_
_entity_poly.entity_id
_entity_poly.type
_entity_poly.pdbx_seq_one_letter_code
_entity_poly.pdbx_strand_id
1 'polypeptide(L)'
;LGPLKVTEVVVTTAGNMKAKHIIHACGPKFQEENIEQKLKATIINALKAAEANGIESIAFPPMGAGFYGVPIDASAKITIETIAEYLNKGSEIKDVVICANDTREYKALEPKLKDALKKAA
;
A
#
# COMPACT_ATOMS: atom_id res chain seq x y z
N LEU A 1 21.16 3.99 -3.08
CA LEU A 1 20.07 3.11 -3.56
C LEU A 1 20.22 2.95 -5.07
N GLY A 2 20.06 1.74 -5.58
CA GLY A 2 20.04 1.46 -7.02
C GLY A 2 18.61 1.50 -7.58
N PRO A 3 18.42 1.24 -8.89
CA PRO A 3 17.09 1.12 -9.48
C PRO A 3 16.34 -0.09 -8.89
N LEU A 4 15.04 0.10 -8.61
CA LEU A 4 14.13 -0.98 -8.23
C LEU A 4 13.40 -1.51 -9.46
N LYS A 5 13.26 -2.82 -9.55
CA LYS A 5 12.36 -3.46 -10.52
C LYS A 5 10.92 -3.39 -10.03
N VAL A 6 9.97 -3.59 -10.95
CA VAL A 6 8.55 -3.66 -10.61
C VAL A 6 8.34 -4.75 -9.56
N THR A 7 7.56 -4.43 -8.53
CA THR A 7 7.29 -5.20 -7.29
C THR A 7 8.41 -5.24 -6.25
N GLU A 8 9.60 -4.72 -6.54
CA GLU A 8 10.68 -4.65 -5.54
C GLU A 8 10.44 -3.53 -4.53
N VAL A 9 10.94 -3.76 -3.32
CA VAL A 9 10.78 -2.90 -2.16
C VAL A 9 12.13 -2.75 -1.44
N VAL A 10 12.43 -1.55 -0.95
CA VAL A 10 13.59 -1.29 -0.09
C VAL A 10 13.20 -0.41 1.09
N VAL A 11 13.74 -0.74 2.27
CA VAL A 11 13.50 0.00 3.51
C VAL A 11 14.70 0.90 3.80
N THR A 12 14.42 2.12 4.24
CA THR A 12 15.43 3.10 4.66
C THR A 12 14.99 3.80 5.94
N THR A 13 15.91 4.44 6.65
CA THR A 13 15.57 5.39 7.71
C THR A 13 14.83 6.60 7.14
N ALA A 14 13.92 7.20 7.90
CA ALA A 14 13.15 8.37 7.43
C ALA A 14 13.84 9.73 7.69
N GLY A 15 15.09 9.75 8.14
CA GLY A 15 15.81 10.99 8.47
C GLY A 15 15.13 11.74 9.62
N ASN A 16 14.75 12.99 9.39
CA ASN A 16 14.15 13.88 10.40
C ASN A 16 12.62 13.78 10.50
N MET A 17 11.98 12.83 9.80
CA MET A 17 10.54 12.63 9.90
C MET A 17 10.16 12.02 11.25
N LYS A 18 8.89 12.18 11.65
CA LYS A 18 8.36 11.49 12.84
C LYS A 18 8.27 9.97 12.66
N ALA A 19 8.09 9.52 11.42
CA ALA A 19 8.19 8.10 11.07
C ALA A 19 9.64 7.62 11.25
N LYS A 20 9.84 6.35 11.59
CA LYS A 20 11.19 5.76 11.73
C LYS A 20 11.78 5.30 10.39
N HIS A 21 10.92 4.78 9.52
CA HIS A 21 11.30 4.16 8.26
C HIS A 21 10.48 4.70 7.09
N ILE A 22 11.06 4.62 5.89
CA ILE A 22 10.36 4.76 4.61
C ILE A 22 10.53 3.45 3.85
N ILE A 23 9.40 2.88 3.44
CA ILE A 23 9.33 1.71 2.56
C ILE A 23 9.13 2.22 1.13
N HIS A 24 10.17 2.15 0.32
CA HIS A 24 10.13 2.53 -1.10
C HIS A 24 9.70 1.31 -1.91
N ALA A 25 8.57 1.40 -2.60
CA ALA A 25 8.00 0.29 -3.36
C ALA A 25 7.77 0.69 -4.82
N CYS A 26 8.25 -0.12 -5.77
CA CYS A 26 8.08 0.14 -7.20
C CYS A 26 6.85 -0.63 -7.74
N GLY A 27 5.77 0.10 -8.03
CA GLY A 27 4.56 -0.47 -8.62
C GLY A 27 4.59 -0.55 -10.16
N PRO A 28 3.65 -1.29 -10.78
CA PRO A 28 3.51 -1.35 -12.24
C PRO A 28 2.95 -0.03 -12.81
N LYS A 29 3.18 0.21 -14.11
CA LYS A 29 2.57 1.33 -14.85
C LYS A 29 1.14 1.00 -15.29
N PHE A 30 0.29 2.01 -15.45
CA PHE A 30 -1.04 1.83 -16.03
C PHE A 30 -0.94 1.19 -17.43
N GLN A 31 -1.85 0.24 -17.73
CA GLN A 31 -1.88 -0.59 -18.94
C GLN A 31 -0.69 -1.55 -19.14
N GLU A 32 0.18 -1.72 -18.13
CA GLU A 32 1.15 -2.80 -18.13
C GLU A 32 0.44 -4.16 -17.99
N GLU A 33 1.01 -5.20 -18.61
CA GLU A 33 0.51 -6.57 -18.44
C GLU A 33 0.49 -6.97 -16.97
N ASN A 34 -0.60 -7.65 -16.56
CA ASN A 34 -0.80 -8.15 -15.20
C ASN A 34 -0.74 -7.06 -14.11
N ILE A 35 -1.16 -5.84 -14.44
CA ILE A 35 -1.12 -4.68 -13.53
C ILE A 35 -1.72 -4.96 -12.15
N GLU A 36 -2.89 -5.61 -12.08
CA GLU A 36 -3.54 -5.90 -10.81
C GLU A 36 -2.68 -6.84 -9.95
N GLN A 37 -2.17 -7.93 -10.55
CA GLN A 37 -1.32 -8.89 -9.84
C GLN A 37 -0.02 -8.24 -9.35
N LYS A 38 0.62 -7.41 -10.20
CA LYS A 38 1.84 -6.69 -9.84
C LYS A 38 1.60 -5.65 -8.73
N LEU A 39 0.46 -4.95 -8.77
CA LEU A 39 0.10 -3.99 -7.74
C LEU A 39 -0.15 -4.69 -6.39
N LYS A 40 -0.90 -5.81 -6.39
CA LYS A 40 -1.08 -6.67 -5.20
C LYS A 40 0.26 -7.15 -4.65
N ALA A 41 1.13 -7.68 -5.52
CA ALA A 41 2.46 -8.15 -5.12
C ALA A 41 3.32 -7.03 -4.50
N THR A 42 3.27 -5.82 -5.07
CA THR A 42 4.00 -4.65 -4.54
C THR A 42 3.57 -4.32 -3.12
N ILE A 43 2.26 -4.34 -2.85
CA ILE A 43 1.69 -4.04 -1.53
C ILE A 43 2.03 -5.13 -0.52
N ILE A 44 1.90 -6.40 -0.92
CA ILE A 44 2.30 -7.55 -0.09
C ILE A 44 3.79 -7.47 0.26
N ASN A 45 4.65 -7.16 -0.71
CA ASN A 45 6.09 -7.04 -0.47
C ASN A 45 6.41 -5.87 0.48
N ALA A 46 5.65 -4.77 0.42
CA ALA A 46 5.78 -3.66 1.36
C ALA A 46 5.39 -4.06 2.80
N LEU A 47 4.29 -4.80 2.97
CA LEU A 47 3.85 -5.32 4.28
C LEU A 47 4.85 -6.32 4.85
N LYS A 48 5.35 -7.27 4.04
CA LYS A 48 6.41 -8.20 4.44
C LYS A 48 7.69 -7.49 4.85
N ALA A 49 8.08 -6.45 4.11
CA ALA A 49 9.24 -5.64 4.45
C ALA A 49 9.05 -4.88 5.77
N ALA A 50 7.81 -4.46 6.07
CA ALA A 50 7.48 -3.85 7.35
C ALA A 50 7.68 -4.83 8.51
N GLU A 51 7.10 -6.03 8.42
CA GLU A 51 7.24 -7.09 9.45
C GLU A 51 8.69 -7.53 9.63
N ALA A 52 9.43 -7.74 8.53
CA ALA A 52 10.85 -8.11 8.58
C ALA A 52 11.73 -7.05 9.28
N ASN A 53 11.25 -5.81 9.41
CA ASN A 53 11.92 -4.72 10.12
C ASN A 53 11.25 -4.38 11.47
N GLY A 54 10.35 -5.23 11.97
CA GLY A 54 9.64 -5.02 13.24
C GLY A 54 8.74 -3.78 13.27
N ILE A 55 8.21 -3.38 12.11
CA ILE A 55 7.35 -2.20 11.99
C ILE A 55 5.89 -2.63 12.23
N GLU A 56 5.33 -2.22 13.36
CA GLU A 56 3.95 -2.58 13.75
C GLU A 56 2.89 -1.59 13.26
N SER A 57 3.29 -0.42 12.76
CA SER A 57 2.37 0.58 12.22
C SER A 57 2.89 1.21 10.93
N ILE A 58 2.00 1.32 9.93
CA ILE A 58 2.38 1.74 8.58
C ILE A 58 1.28 2.58 7.93
N ALA A 59 1.69 3.55 7.12
CA ALA A 59 0.79 4.40 6.33
C ALA A 59 0.93 4.08 4.83
N PHE A 60 -0.19 3.87 4.13
CA PHE A 60 -0.24 3.62 2.70
C PHE A 60 -1.02 4.72 1.96
N PRO A 61 -0.50 5.26 0.84
CA PRO A 61 -1.31 6.03 -0.10
C PRO A 61 -2.17 5.08 -0.98
N PRO A 62 -3.07 5.59 -1.83
CA PRO A 62 -3.65 4.82 -2.92
C PRO A 62 -2.54 4.40 -3.91
N MET A 63 -2.02 3.18 -3.76
CA MET A 63 -0.85 2.71 -4.50
C MET A 63 -1.11 2.66 -6.01
N GLY A 64 -0.29 3.36 -6.79
CA GLY A 64 -0.40 3.42 -8.25
C GLY A 64 -1.23 4.58 -8.81
N ALA A 65 -2.01 5.30 -7.99
CA ALA A 65 -2.93 6.35 -8.47
C ALA A 65 -2.25 7.65 -8.94
N GLY A 66 -1.02 7.91 -8.50
CA GLY A 66 -0.24 9.10 -8.84
C GLY A 66 0.49 8.97 -10.18
N PHE A 67 1.82 9.08 -10.16
CA PHE A 67 2.68 9.07 -11.35
C PHE A 67 2.47 7.87 -12.29
N TYR A 68 2.08 6.70 -11.74
CA TYR A 68 1.86 5.48 -12.53
C TYR A 68 0.50 5.43 -13.24
N GLY A 69 -0.42 6.37 -12.94
CA GLY A 69 -1.64 6.60 -13.72
C GLY A 69 -2.76 5.57 -13.55
N VAL A 70 -2.70 4.70 -12.53
CA VAL A 70 -3.77 3.74 -12.26
C VAL A 70 -5.04 4.50 -11.83
N PRO A 71 -6.23 4.21 -12.38
CA PRO A 71 -7.46 4.87 -11.94
C PRO A 71 -7.64 4.79 -10.43
N ILE A 72 -7.95 5.93 -9.79
CA ILE A 72 -7.99 6.04 -8.33
C ILE A 72 -8.93 5.01 -7.69
N ASP A 73 -10.08 4.72 -8.30
CA ASP A 73 -11.01 3.71 -7.79
C ASP A 73 -10.42 2.30 -7.81
N ALA A 74 -9.71 1.94 -8.88
CA ALA A 74 -9.05 0.64 -8.99
C ALA A 74 -7.88 0.54 -7.99
N SER A 75 -7.05 1.58 -7.91
CA SER A 75 -5.95 1.69 -6.96
C SER A 75 -6.43 1.58 -5.51
N ALA A 76 -7.47 2.33 -5.13
CA ALA A 76 -8.06 2.31 -3.81
C ALA A 76 -8.60 0.92 -3.46
N LYS A 77 -9.31 0.28 -4.39
CA LYS A 77 -9.88 -1.07 -4.20
C LYS A 77 -8.77 -2.09 -3.97
N ILE A 78 -7.83 -2.18 -4.90
CA ILE A 78 -6.72 -3.14 -4.83
C ILE A 78 -5.90 -2.91 -3.56
N THR A 79 -5.62 -1.66 -3.20
CA THR A 79 -4.83 -1.34 -2.01
C THR A 79 -5.50 -1.81 -0.73
N ILE A 80 -6.77 -1.45 -0.54
CA ILE A 80 -7.50 -1.76 0.68
C ILE A 80 -7.77 -3.27 0.80
N GLU A 81 -8.23 -3.91 -0.28
CA GLU A 81 -8.52 -5.35 -0.27
C GLU A 81 -7.25 -6.17 0.01
N THR A 82 -6.12 -5.82 -0.62
CA THR A 82 -4.85 -6.53 -0.40
C THR A 82 -4.34 -6.37 1.03
N ILE A 83 -4.42 -5.17 1.60
CA ILE A 83 -4.02 -4.93 2.99
C ILE A 83 -4.93 -5.73 3.93
N ALA A 84 -6.25 -5.64 3.77
CA ALA A 84 -7.20 -6.35 4.63
C ALA A 84 -6.99 -7.88 4.59
N GLU A 85 -6.83 -8.45 3.39
CA GLU A 85 -6.53 -9.86 3.21
C GLU A 85 -5.19 -10.29 3.83
N TYR A 86 -4.17 -9.41 3.79
CA TYR A 86 -2.88 -9.68 4.40
C TYR A 86 -3.00 -9.71 5.93
N LEU A 87 -3.62 -8.69 6.52
CA LEU A 87 -3.79 -8.58 7.97
C LEU A 87 -4.59 -9.77 8.53
N ASN A 88 -5.65 -10.18 7.84
CA ASN A 88 -6.50 -11.31 8.23
C ASN A 88 -5.79 -12.68 8.21
N LYS A 89 -4.59 -12.79 7.61
CA LYS A 89 -3.79 -14.03 7.57
C LYS A 89 -2.84 -14.19 8.77
N GLY A 90 -2.92 -13.29 9.75
CA GLY A 90 -2.09 -13.34 10.97
C GLY A 90 -0.82 -12.48 10.84
N SER A 91 -1.00 -11.18 10.57
CA SER A 91 0.08 -10.20 10.50
C SER A 91 0.50 -9.70 11.89
N GLU A 92 1.77 -9.32 12.05
CA GLU A 92 2.30 -8.63 13.23
C GLU A 92 2.01 -7.11 13.22
N ILE A 93 1.57 -6.58 12.07
CA ILE A 93 1.18 -5.17 11.90
C ILE A 93 -0.14 -4.94 12.64
N LYS A 94 -0.14 -3.97 13.56
CA LYS A 94 -1.29 -3.62 14.41
C LYS A 94 -2.14 -2.53 13.79
N ASP A 95 -1.50 -1.54 13.17
CA ASP A 95 -2.18 -0.35 12.66
C ASP A 95 -1.78 -0.06 11.21
N VAL A 96 -2.78 0.05 10.34
CA VAL A 96 -2.59 0.54 8.97
C VAL A 96 -3.42 1.79 8.74
N VAL A 97 -2.75 2.88 8.38
CA VAL A 97 -3.39 4.15 8.01
C VAL A 97 -3.45 4.26 6.49
N ILE A 98 -4.65 4.49 5.96
CA ILE A 98 -4.82 4.80 4.53
C ILE A 98 -4.83 6.32 4.36
N CYS A 99 -3.81 6.86 3.73
CA CYS A 99 -3.63 8.30 3.53
C CYS A 99 -4.29 8.76 2.23
N ALA A 100 -5.20 9.72 2.35
CA ALA A 100 -5.71 10.49 1.22
C ALA A 100 -5.07 11.89 1.24
N ASN A 101 -4.50 12.32 0.12
CA ASN A 101 -3.90 13.65 -0.02
C ASN A 101 -4.96 14.73 -0.30
N ASP A 102 -6.06 14.37 -0.96
CA ASP A 102 -7.14 15.30 -1.29
C ASP A 102 -8.54 14.66 -1.18
N THR A 103 -9.57 15.46 -1.42
CA THR A 103 -10.98 15.03 -1.36
C THR A 103 -11.33 13.98 -2.41
N ARG A 104 -10.67 13.95 -3.57
CA ARG A 104 -10.95 12.97 -4.64
C ARG A 104 -10.47 11.59 -4.20
N GLU A 105 -9.25 11.53 -3.67
CA GLU A 105 -8.71 10.29 -3.08
C GLU A 105 -9.56 9.83 -1.89
N TYR A 106 -9.94 10.75 -0.99
CA TYR A 106 -10.78 10.43 0.16
C TYR A 106 -12.12 9.79 -0.27
N LYS A 107 -12.82 10.39 -1.24
CA LYS A 107 -14.10 9.88 -1.76
C LYS A 107 -13.96 8.49 -2.38
N ALA A 108 -12.81 8.18 -2.99
CA ALA A 108 -12.54 6.86 -3.54
C ALA A 108 -12.21 5.83 -2.43
N LEU A 109 -11.43 6.22 -1.43
CA LEU A 109 -10.90 5.33 -0.39
C LEU A 109 -11.93 5.02 0.71
N GLU A 110 -12.64 6.03 1.21
CA GLU A 110 -13.54 5.91 2.36
C GLU A 110 -14.58 4.78 2.24
N PRO A 111 -15.38 4.67 1.16
CA PRO A 111 -16.39 3.61 1.07
C PRO A 111 -15.75 2.21 1.05
N LYS A 112 -14.64 2.06 0.35
CA LYS A 112 -13.91 0.78 0.22
C LYS A 112 -13.30 0.35 1.55
N LEU A 113 -12.78 1.31 2.32
CA LEU A 113 -12.26 1.06 3.66
C LEU A 113 -13.37 0.64 4.62
N LYS A 114 -14.51 1.35 4.62
CA LYS A 114 -15.68 0.97 5.43
C LYS A 114 -16.16 -0.44 5.11
N ASP A 115 -16.20 -0.80 3.83
CA ASP A 115 -16.62 -2.14 3.40
C ASP A 115 -15.62 -3.24 3.78
N ALA A 116 -14.32 -2.96 3.73
CA ALA A 116 -13.29 -3.89 4.21
C ALA A 116 -13.38 -4.11 5.73
N LEU A 117 -13.57 -3.04 6.51
CA LEU A 117 -13.71 -3.13 7.97
C LEU A 117 -14.95 -3.92 8.39
N LYS A 118 -16.08 -3.78 7.68
CA LYS A 118 -17.29 -4.58 7.95
C LYS A 118 -17.10 -6.07 7.71
N LYS A 119 -16.22 -6.47 6.78
CA LYS A 119 -15.92 -7.88 6.48
C LYS A 119 -14.96 -8.52 7.49
N ALA A 120 -14.24 -7.69 8.24
CA ALA A 120 -13.27 -8.13 9.26
C ALA A 120 -13.88 -8.22 10.67
N ALA A 121 -15.08 -7.66 10.87
CA ALA A 121 -15.87 -7.77 12.10
C ALA A 121 -16.79 -8.99 12.04
#